data_AF-A0AAW0J4F8-F1
#
_entry.id   AF-A0AAW0J4F8-F1
#
_cell.length_a   1.000
_cell.length_b   1.000
_cell.length_c   1.000
_cell.angle_alpha   90.00
_cell.angle_beta   90.00
_cell.angle_gamma   90.00
#
_symmetry.space_group_name_H-M   'P 1'
#
loop_
_entity.id
_entity.type
_entity.pdbx_description
1 polymer ?
#
loop_
_entity_poly.entity_id
_entity_poly.type
_entity_poly.pdbx_seq_one_letter_code
_entity_poly.pdbx_strand_id
1 'polypeptide(L)'
;MAPEVAAVERKGGYNQLCDLWAVGITAIELAELQPPMFDLHPMRALFLMTKSNFQPPKLKDKLKWSNSFHHFVKMALTKNPKKRPTAEKLLQHPFVTQPLTRSLAIELLDKVNNPDHSTFHDFDDDDPELDCKALGMMRSSKVTLKEQDSSP
;
A
#
# COMPACT_ATOMS: atom_id res chain seq x y z
N MET A 1 -2.97 -15.16 -15.13
CA MET A 1 -1.93 -15.68 -16.06
C MET A 1 -1.14 -14.52 -16.64
N ALA A 2 0.15 -14.72 -16.96
CA ALA A 2 0.99 -13.73 -17.63
C ALA A 2 0.89 -13.82 -19.17
N PRO A 3 1.19 -12.76 -19.94
CA PRO A 3 1.05 -12.77 -21.40
C PRO A 3 1.88 -13.83 -22.11
N GLU A 4 3.08 -14.13 -21.61
CA GLU A 4 3.94 -15.18 -22.14
C GLU A 4 3.35 -16.59 -21.92
N VAL A 5 2.65 -16.82 -20.81
CA VAL A 5 1.96 -18.09 -20.52
C VAL A 5 0.78 -18.28 -21.48
N ALA A 6 0.06 -17.20 -21.79
CA ALA A 6 -1.01 -17.24 -22.79
C ALA A 6 -0.52 -17.45 -24.24
N ALA A 7 0.78 -17.23 -24.50
CA ALA A 7 1.37 -17.29 -25.83
C ALA A 7 2.35 -18.47 -26.02
N VAL A 8 2.33 -19.47 -25.14
CA VAL A 8 3.30 -20.57 -25.11
C VAL A 8 3.42 -21.29 -26.46
N GLU A 9 2.28 -21.60 -27.09
CA GLU A 9 2.25 -22.27 -28.41
C GLU A 9 3.00 -21.50 -29.50
N ARG A 10 3.19 -20.18 -29.36
CA ARG A 10 3.82 -19.33 -30.39
C ARG A 10 5.24 -18.88 -30.07
N LYS A 11 5.65 -18.84 -28.80
CA LYS A 11 6.87 -18.14 -28.36
C LYS A 11 7.82 -18.96 -27.49
N GLY A 12 7.51 -20.23 -27.23
CA GLY A 12 8.27 -21.09 -26.32
C GLY A 12 7.74 -21.05 -24.88
N GLY A 13 8.50 -21.57 -23.94
CA GLY A 13 8.09 -21.71 -22.54
C GLY A 13 8.07 -20.41 -21.72
N TYR A 14 7.63 -20.52 -20.48
CA TYR A 14 7.67 -19.48 -19.45
C TYR A 14 8.59 -19.91 -18.30
N ASN A 15 8.88 -18.99 -17.38
CA ASN A 15 9.66 -19.25 -16.18
C ASN A 15 8.95 -18.66 -14.96
N GLN A 16 9.55 -18.78 -13.77
CA GLN A 16 9.00 -18.29 -12.50
C GLN A 16 8.67 -16.79 -12.48
N LEU A 17 9.14 -16.00 -13.46
CA LEU A 17 8.77 -14.59 -13.54
C LEU A 17 7.28 -14.38 -13.85
N CYS A 18 6.57 -15.40 -14.33
CA CYS A 18 5.11 -15.34 -14.49
C CYS A 18 4.39 -15.11 -13.15
N ASP A 19 4.96 -15.57 -12.04
CA ASP A 19 4.38 -15.40 -10.71
C ASP A 19 4.40 -13.94 -10.28
N LEU A 20 5.44 -13.18 -10.67
CA LEU A 20 5.54 -11.75 -10.39
C LEU A 20 4.49 -10.94 -11.16
N TRP A 21 4.09 -11.40 -12.35
CA TRP A 21 2.93 -10.82 -13.02
C TRP A 21 1.64 -11.13 -12.26
N ALA A 22 1.47 -12.38 -11.78
CA ALA A 22 0.31 -12.76 -10.99
C ALA A 22 0.19 -11.90 -9.72
N VAL A 23 1.29 -11.67 -9.00
CA VAL A 23 1.34 -10.74 -7.85
C VAL A 23 0.85 -9.34 -8.22
N GLY A 24 1.26 -8.81 -9.37
CA GLY A 24 0.77 -7.51 -9.86
C GLY A 24 -0.72 -7.49 -10.16
N ILE A 25 -1.29 -8.59 -10.65
CA ILE A 25 -2.74 -8.72 -10.87
C ILE A 25 -3.48 -8.86 -9.55
N THR A 26 -2.99 -9.67 -8.61
CA THR A 26 -3.57 -9.82 -7.26
C THR A 26 -3.53 -8.50 -6.49
N ALA A 27 -2.49 -7.69 -6.66
CA ALA A 27 -2.44 -6.35 -6.09
C ALA A 27 -3.58 -5.44 -6.61
N ILE A 28 -3.92 -5.51 -7.91
CA ILE A 28 -5.07 -4.80 -8.47
C ILE A 28 -6.38 -5.39 -7.94
N GLU A 29 -6.48 -6.72 -7.88
CA GLU A 29 -7.65 -7.43 -7.37
C GLU A 29 -7.97 -7.04 -5.92
N LEU A 30 -6.98 -6.99 -5.03
CA LEU A 30 -7.17 -6.55 -3.65
C LEU A 30 -7.57 -5.06 -3.55
N ALA A 31 -7.16 -4.24 -4.51
CA ALA A 31 -7.50 -2.82 -4.57
C ALA A 31 -8.89 -2.53 -5.16
N GLU A 32 -9.34 -3.36 -6.10
CA GLU A 32 -10.54 -3.12 -6.93
C GLU A 32 -11.61 -4.21 -6.79
N LEU A 33 -11.39 -5.20 -5.90
CA LEU A 33 -12.22 -6.37 -5.63
C LEU A 33 -12.39 -7.35 -6.80
N GLN A 34 -11.70 -7.12 -7.92
CA GLN A 34 -11.72 -7.98 -9.10
C GLN A 34 -10.45 -7.79 -9.93
N PRO A 35 -9.98 -8.83 -10.62
CA PRO A 35 -8.86 -8.69 -11.54
C PRO A 35 -9.28 -7.87 -12.79
N PRO A 36 -8.31 -7.29 -13.53
CA PRO A 36 -8.58 -6.68 -14.81
C PRO A 36 -9.20 -7.68 -15.80
N MET A 37 -10.15 -7.22 -16.62
CA MET A 37 -10.86 -8.04 -17.62
C MET A 37 -11.73 -9.16 -17.04
N PHE A 38 -12.16 -9.05 -15.77
CA PHE A 38 -13.01 -10.05 -15.10
C PHE A 38 -14.31 -10.37 -15.85
N ASP A 39 -14.96 -9.36 -16.43
CA ASP A 39 -16.23 -9.54 -17.17
C ASP A 39 -16.07 -10.22 -18.54
N LEU A 40 -14.83 -10.46 -19.00
CA LEU A 40 -14.59 -11.12 -20.28
C LEU A 40 -14.59 -12.64 -20.12
N HIS A 41 -15.13 -13.33 -21.13
CA HIS A 41 -14.96 -14.78 -21.24
C HIS A 41 -13.45 -15.16 -21.15
N PRO A 42 -13.04 -16.18 -20.37
CA PRO A 42 -11.62 -16.46 -20.11
C PRO A 42 -10.77 -16.57 -21.38
N MET A 43 -11.29 -17.27 -22.40
CA MET A 43 -10.61 -17.38 -23.70
C MET A 43 -10.43 -16.03 -24.42
N ARG A 44 -11.36 -15.08 -24.23
CA ARG A 44 -11.23 -13.74 -24.79
C ARG A 44 -10.14 -12.95 -24.10
N ALA A 45 -10.03 -13.02 -22.77
CA ALA A 45 -8.96 -12.39 -22.02
C ALA A 45 -7.58 -12.93 -22.44
N LEU A 46 -7.44 -14.26 -22.53
CA LEU A 46 -6.21 -14.92 -23.03
C LEU A 46 -5.85 -14.44 -24.44
N PHE A 47 -6.81 -14.44 -25.36
CA PHE A 47 -6.58 -13.97 -26.72
C PHE A 47 -6.07 -12.52 -26.76
N LEU A 48 -6.69 -11.61 -25.98
CA LEU A 48 -6.26 -10.21 -25.91
C LEU A 48 -4.82 -10.07 -25.40
N MET A 49 -4.41 -10.88 -24.43
CA MET A 49 -3.05 -10.87 -23.89
C MET A 49 -1.99 -11.26 -24.93
N THR A 50 -2.34 -12.09 -25.92
CA THR A 50 -1.41 -12.49 -27.00
C THR A 50 -1.16 -11.41 -28.05
N LYS A 51 -1.98 -10.34 -28.08
CA LYS A 51 -1.88 -9.29 -29.10
C LYS A 51 -0.63 -8.43 -28.92
N SER A 52 -0.05 -7.99 -30.04
CA SER A 52 1.13 -7.12 -30.04
C SER A 52 0.89 -5.80 -29.31
N ASN A 53 -0.28 -5.20 -29.52
CA ASN A 53 -0.72 -3.94 -28.90
C ASN A 53 -1.29 -4.09 -27.47
N PHE A 54 -1.29 -5.30 -26.89
CA PHE A 54 -1.71 -5.49 -25.50
C PHE A 54 -0.89 -4.62 -24.55
N GLN A 55 -1.58 -3.79 -23.76
CA GLN A 55 -0.99 -2.95 -22.73
C GLN A 55 -1.23 -3.58 -21.35
N PRO A 56 -0.22 -3.59 -20.47
CA PRO A 56 -0.42 -4.03 -19.09
C PRO A 56 -1.50 -3.20 -18.38
N PRO A 57 -2.36 -3.85 -17.56
CA PRO A 57 -3.38 -3.14 -16.80
C PRO A 57 -2.74 -2.22 -15.75
N LYS A 58 -3.54 -1.25 -15.29
CA LYS A 58 -3.18 -0.26 -14.27
C LYS A 58 -4.38 -0.10 -13.33
N LEU A 59 -4.13 0.43 -12.14
CA LEU A 59 -5.20 0.85 -11.23
C LEU A 59 -6.08 1.93 -11.89
N LYS A 60 -7.40 1.79 -11.78
CA LYS A 60 -8.39 2.69 -12.38
C LYS A 60 -8.37 4.07 -11.73
N ASP A 61 -8.40 4.09 -10.40
CA ASP A 61 -8.39 5.32 -9.62
C ASP A 61 -6.95 5.78 -9.37
N LYS A 62 -6.56 6.88 -10.00
CA LYS A 62 -5.20 7.42 -9.90
C LYS A 62 -4.96 8.18 -8.60
N LEU A 63 -6.01 8.73 -7.99
CA LEU A 63 -5.90 9.62 -6.84
C LEU A 63 -6.04 8.85 -5.52
N LYS A 64 -6.78 7.74 -5.52
CA LYS A 64 -6.95 6.86 -4.34
C LYS A 64 -5.65 6.19 -3.89
N TRP A 65 -4.73 5.92 -4.81
CA TRP A 65 -3.54 5.10 -4.57
C TRP A 65 -2.24 5.90 -4.69
N SER A 66 -1.27 5.59 -3.81
CA SER A 66 0.02 6.27 -3.81
C SER A 66 0.83 6.00 -5.08
N ASN A 67 1.70 6.94 -5.45
CA ASN A 67 2.63 6.78 -6.57
C ASN A 67 3.53 5.55 -6.40
N SER A 68 3.89 5.21 -5.15
CA SER A 68 4.65 3.99 -4.83
C SER A 68 3.87 2.73 -5.22
N PHE A 69 2.57 2.67 -4.92
CA PHE A 69 1.75 1.53 -5.29
C PHE A 69 1.57 1.40 -6.81
N HIS A 70 1.30 2.52 -7.50
CA HIS A 70 1.25 2.54 -8.97
C HIS A 70 2.56 2.05 -9.59
N HIS A 71 3.71 2.45 -9.03
CA HIS A 71 5.02 2.05 -9.51
C HIS A 71 5.30 0.55 -9.27
N PHE A 72 4.91 0.03 -8.10
CA PHE A 72 5.01 -1.40 -7.79
C PHE A 72 4.24 -2.25 -8.80
N VAL A 73 2.97 -1.91 -9.05
CA VAL A 73 2.11 -2.59 -10.04
C VAL A 73 2.72 -2.50 -11.44
N LYS A 74 3.23 -1.33 -11.84
CA LYS A 74 3.91 -1.14 -13.13
C LYS A 74 5.13 -2.05 -13.28
N MET A 75 5.95 -2.18 -12.24
CA MET A 75 7.14 -3.05 -12.26
C MET A 75 6.75 -4.54 -12.36
N ALA A 76 5.82 -4.99 -11.52
CA ALA A 76 5.30 -6.35 -11.53
C ALA A 76 4.68 -6.73 -12.89
N LEU A 77 3.91 -5.81 -13.48
CA LEU A 77 3.23 -5.99 -14.77
C LEU A 77 4.09 -5.60 -15.98
N THR A 78 5.40 -5.84 -15.91
CA THR A 78 6.28 -5.69 -17.08
C THR A 78 5.98 -6.79 -18.10
N LYS A 79 5.44 -6.42 -19.27
CA LYS A 79 5.05 -7.36 -20.34
C LYS A 79 6.20 -8.24 -20.83
N ASN A 80 7.40 -7.67 -20.99
CA ASN A 80 8.56 -8.43 -21.42
C ASN A 80 9.15 -9.20 -20.22
N PRO A 81 9.07 -10.55 -20.19
CA PRO A 81 9.55 -11.32 -19.04
C PRO A 81 11.06 -11.11 -18.79
N LYS A 82 11.87 -10.88 -19.83
CA LYS A 82 13.31 -10.60 -19.68
C LYS A 82 13.62 -9.29 -18.96
N LYS A 83 12.66 -8.36 -18.92
CA LYS A 83 12.77 -7.07 -18.22
C LYS A 83 11.98 -7.04 -16.91
N ARG A 84 11.19 -8.08 -16.61
CA ARG A 84 10.40 -8.14 -15.39
C ARG A 84 11.35 -8.39 -14.21
N PRO A 85 11.25 -7.63 -13.12
CA PRO A 85 12.12 -7.82 -11.97
C PRO A 85 11.91 -9.20 -11.34
N THR A 86 12.97 -9.76 -10.77
CA THR A 86 12.89 -10.96 -9.92
C THR A 86 12.19 -10.65 -8.61
N ALA A 87 11.78 -11.69 -7.87
CA ALA A 87 11.22 -11.53 -6.53
C ALA A 87 12.15 -10.76 -5.59
N GLU A 88 13.44 -11.11 -5.56
CA GLU A 88 14.46 -10.40 -4.77
C GLU A 88 14.50 -8.91 -5.11
N LYS A 89 14.48 -8.56 -6.41
CA LYS A 89 14.49 -7.15 -6.82
C LYS A 89 13.20 -6.42 -6.44
N LEU A 90 12.06 -7.08 -6.55
CA LEU A 90 10.76 -6.50 -6.21
C LEU A 90 10.57 -6.34 -4.69
N LEU A 91 11.18 -7.20 -3.88
CA LEU A 91 11.23 -7.07 -2.41
C LEU A 91 12.01 -5.84 -1.93
N GLN A 92 12.86 -5.25 -2.78
CA GLN A 92 13.56 -4.00 -2.48
C GLN A 92 12.73 -2.74 -2.84
N HIS A 93 11.49 -2.91 -3.32
CA HIS A 93 10.67 -1.79 -3.78
C HIS A 93 10.07 -1.02 -2.59
N PRO A 94 10.04 0.34 -2.59
CA PRO A 94 9.53 1.16 -1.49
C PRO A 94 8.13 0.77 -0.97
N PHE A 95 7.25 0.31 -1.86
CA PHE A 95 5.91 -0.15 -1.49
C PHE A 95 5.90 -1.34 -0.51
N VAL A 96 6.92 -2.20 -0.54
CA VAL A 96 7.00 -3.39 0.33
C VAL A 96 8.12 -3.31 1.36
N THR A 97 9.05 -2.35 1.24
CA THR A 97 10.11 -2.10 2.23
C THR A 97 9.72 -1.09 3.30
N GLN A 98 8.57 -0.41 3.15
CA GLN A 98 8.00 0.39 4.24
C GLN A 98 7.68 -0.50 5.46
N PRO A 99 7.58 0.07 6.68
CA PRO A 99 7.18 -0.69 7.86
C PRO A 99 5.80 -1.34 7.67
N LEU A 100 5.79 -2.66 7.51
CA LEU A 100 4.57 -3.47 7.37
C LEU A 100 4.60 -4.53 8.47
N THR A 101 3.53 -4.64 9.26
CA THR A 101 3.41 -5.66 10.30
C THR A 101 2.09 -6.40 10.16
N ARG A 102 1.98 -7.56 10.83
CA ARG A 102 0.76 -8.37 10.82
C ARG A 102 -0.47 -7.65 11.40
N SER A 103 -0.31 -6.51 12.10
CA SER A 103 -1.43 -5.74 12.64
C SER A 103 -2.43 -5.32 11.56
N LEU A 104 -1.95 -5.03 10.34
CA LEU A 104 -2.79 -4.69 9.19
C LEU A 104 -3.72 -5.85 8.80
N ALA A 105 -3.24 -7.09 8.89
CA ALA A 105 -4.04 -8.27 8.61
C ALA A 105 -5.01 -8.57 9.76
N ILE A 106 -4.60 -8.34 11.01
CA ILE A 106 -5.48 -8.46 12.19
C ILE A 106 -6.64 -7.46 12.08
N GLU A 107 -6.38 -6.20 11.73
CA GLU A 107 -7.44 -5.20 11.52
C GLU A 107 -8.45 -5.64 10.44
N LEU A 108 -7.97 -6.27 9.37
CA LEU A 108 -8.84 -6.82 8.32
C LEU A 108 -9.67 -8.01 8.84
N LEU A 109 -9.09 -8.89 9.66
CA LEU A 109 -9.81 -9.99 10.30
C LEU A 109 -10.88 -9.49 11.27
N ASP A 110 -10.57 -8.47 12.07
CA ASP A 110 -11.51 -7.88 13.01
C ASP A 110 -12.72 -7.28 12.30
N LYS A 111 -12.51 -6.64 11.14
CA LYS A 111 -13.59 -6.16 10.26
C LYS A 111 -14.46 -7.28 9.71
N VAL A 112 -13.88 -8.43 9.38
CA VAL A 112 -14.64 -9.60 8.91
C VAL A 112 -15.44 -10.24 10.04
N ASN A 113 -14.89 -10.29 11.25
CA ASN A 113 -15.53 -10.89 12.42
C ASN A 113 -16.62 -9.99 13.03
N ASN A 114 -16.55 -8.67 12.81
CA ASN A 114 -17.49 -7.68 13.35
C ASN A 114 -18.10 -6.81 12.23
N PRO A 115 -18.96 -7.37 11.36
CA PRO A 115 -19.49 -6.66 10.19
C PRO A 115 -20.36 -5.44 10.56
N ASP A 116 -20.99 -5.45 11.73
CA ASP A 116 -21.89 -4.40 12.20
C ASP A 116 -21.19 -3.32 13.03
N HIS A 117 -19.90 -3.48 13.34
CA HIS A 117 -19.11 -2.47 14.03
C HIS A 117 -18.70 -1.36 13.05
N SER A 118 -19.71 -0.62 12.60
CA SER A 118 -19.54 0.76 12.18
C SER A 118 -18.84 1.52 13.31
N THR A 119 -18.02 2.49 12.93
CA THR A 119 -17.11 3.33 13.72
C THR A 119 -17.79 4.15 14.83
N PHE A 120 -18.51 3.52 15.74
CA PHE A 120 -18.99 4.14 16.97
C PHE A 120 -17.99 3.83 18.07
N HIS A 121 -17.09 4.78 18.27
CA HIS A 121 -16.41 4.91 19.54
C HIS A 121 -17.36 5.72 20.44
N ASP A 122 -18.33 5.05 21.08
CA ASP A 122 -18.97 5.61 22.26
C ASP A 122 -17.94 5.54 23.39
N PHE A 123 -16.97 6.44 23.36
CA PHE A 123 -16.33 6.86 24.60
C PHE A 123 -17.30 7.84 25.24
N ASP A 124 -18.12 7.36 26.17
CA ASP A 124 -18.55 8.20 27.27
C ASP A 124 -17.25 8.64 27.99
N ASP A 125 -16.75 9.81 27.62
CA ASP A 125 -15.69 10.54 28.31
C ASP A 125 -16.29 11.08 29.62
N ASP A 126 -16.53 10.18 30.58
CA ASP A 126 -16.74 10.55 31.97
C ASP A 126 -15.38 11.07 32.51
N ASP A 127 -15.21 12.38 32.36
CA ASP A 127 -14.15 13.24 32.89
C ASP A 127 -13.77 12.89 34.36
N PRO A 128 -12.55 12.42 34.66
CA PRO A 128 -12.02 12.50 36.01
C PRO A 128 -11.44 13.90 36.24
N GLU A 129 -12.29 14.73 36.81
CA GLU A 129 -12.07 16.07 37.36
C GLU A 129 -10.64 16.29 37.94
N LEU A 130 -9.99 17.36 37.49
CA LEU A 130 -8.70 17.89 37.93
C LEU A 130 -8.70 18.23 39.44
N ASP A 131 -7.84 17.59 40.25
CA ASP A 131 -7.41 18.16 41.53
C ASP A 131 -5.92 18.53 41.48
N CYS A 132 -5.65 19.76 41.04
CA CYS A 132 -4.32 20.37 41.08
C CYS A 132 -4.29 21.48 42.14
N LYS A 133 -4.60 21.14 43.40
CA LYS A 133 -4.24 21.97 44.56
C LYS A 133 -2.78 21.70 44.97
N ALA A 134 -1.85 22.23 44.18
CA ALA A 134 -0.47 22.40 44.60
C ALA A 134 0.16 23.69 44.03
N LEU A 135 -0.60 24.78 43.97
CA LEU A 135 0.00 26.13 43.93
C LEU A 135 0.21 26.61 45.37
N GLY A 136 1.42 26.41 45.88
CA GLY A 136 1.82 27.05 47.13
C GLY A 136 3.02 26.42 47.79
N MET A 137 4.22 26.57 47.20
CA MET A 137 5.47 26.72 47.95
C MET A 137 6.66 27.03 47.01
N MET A 138 6.92 28.33 46.82
CA MET A 138 8.24 28.94 47.01
C MET A 138 9.48 28.04 46.97
N ARG A 139 10.37 28.21 45.96
CA ARG A 139 11.64 28.96 46.09
C ARG A 139 12.62 28.70 44.93
N SER A 140 13.04 29.82 44.34
CA SER A 140 14.42 30.17 44.00
C SER A 140 15.26 29.22 43.14
N SER A 141 15.57 29.66 41.91
CA SER A 141 16.89 30.20 41.55
C SER A 141 17.14 30.03 40.05
N LYS A 142 17.05 31.12 39.27
CA LYS A 142 17.96 31.28 38.14
C LYS A 142 18.15 32.76 37.80
N VAL A 143 19.27 33.26 38.31
CA VAL A 143 19.99 34.42 37.81
C VAL A 143 20.20 34.27 36.30
N THR A 144 19.81 35.28 35.53
CA THR A 144 20.40 35.52 34.20
C THR A 144 20.60 37.01 33.99
N LEU A 145 21.83 37.36 33.62
CA LEU A 145 22.43 38.69 33.48
C LEU A 145 22.12 39.36 32.13
N LYS A 146 22.35 40.69 32.12
CA LYS A 146 22.50 41.65 30.99
C LYS A 146 21.17 42.16 30.42
N GLU A 147 20.93 43.47 30.35
CA GLU A 147 21.61 44.51 29.53
C GLU A 147 21.55 45.89 30.23
N GLN A 148 22.66 46.65 30.35
CA GLN A 148 23.10 47.73 29.43
C GLN A 148 22.04 48.80 29.12
N ASP A 149 22.08 49.93 29.86
CA ASP A 149 21.81 51.27 29.33
C ASP A 149 22.43 52.32 30.27
N SER A 150 23.54 52.94 29.85
CA SER A 150 23.68 54.36 29.52
C SER A 150 23.51 55.36 30.67
N SER A 151 24.55 56.16 30.85
CA SER A 151 24.45 57.55 31.29
C SER A 151 25.61 58.31 30.62
N PRO A 152 25.42 59.59 30.27
CA PRO A 152 26.49 60.42 29.72
C PRO A 152 27.60 60.70 30.75
#